data_AF-A0ABD1UW73-F1
#
_entry.id   AF-A0ABD1UW73-F1
#
_cell.length_a   1.000
_cell.length_b   1.000
_cell.length_c   1.000
_cell.angle_alpha   90.00
_cell.angle_beta   90.00
_cell.angle_gamma   90.00
#
_symmetry.space_group_name_H-M   'P 1'
#
loop_
_entity.id
_entity.type
_entity.pdbx_description
1 polymer ?
#
loop_
_entity_poly.entity_id
_entity_poly.type
_entity_poly.pdbx_seq_one_letter_code
_entity_poly.pdbx_strand_id
1 'polypeptide(L)'
;MVELLEIVTNAATLLCPDLEENTQTLQRKIELLKSRKVDVQADLQNAGKKRKREVEDWLINVENNITEFETLEQEIQCSRFYSRQKLAERVERMTKEVMELDEQSDFPGGLFLEVDESIGQLMLTPPHNGQAFLQNFDDIWASLMDDNILSIGIYGMGGVGKTTLAMHAHDNLLNEPKFSGHVYWITVSQEFSIHKLQSDIAQALKLDFSCGSDEKKMAAQLFQTF
;
A
#
# COMPACT_ATOMS: atom_id res chain seq x y z
N MET A 1 -27.87 57.70 -13.79
CA MET A 1 -26.56 57.03 -13.67
C MET A 1 -26.59 55.88 -12.66
N VAL A 2 -27.75 55.24 -12.47
CA VAL A 2 -27.94 54.11 -11.52
C VAL A 2 -28.25 52.81 -12.29
N GLU A 3 -28.84 52.91 -13.49
CA GLU A 3 -29.19 51.75 -14.34
C GLU A 3 -27.98 50.98 -14.90
N LEU A 4 -26.86 51.65 -15.19
CA LEU A 4 -25.69 50.97 -15.76
C LEU A 4 -24.95 50.10 -14.73
N LEU A 5 -24.90 50.52 -13.47
CA LEU A 5 -24.28 49.73 -12.40
C LEU A 5 -25.15 48.51 -12.08
N GLU A 6 -26.47 48.68 -12.05
CA GLU A 6 -27.42 47.61 -11.78
C GLU A 6 -27.45 46.57 -12.91
N ILE A 7 -27.34 47.00 -14.18
CA ILE A 7 -27.22 46.10 -15.34
C ILE A 7 -25.87 45.36 -15.33
N VAL A 8 -24.75 46.02 -15.00
CA VAL A 8 -23.45 45.35 -14.90
C VAL A 8 -23.41 44.36 -13.72
N THR A 9 -24.06 44.71 -12.61
CA THR A 9 -24.16 43.83 -11.43
C THR A 9 -25.09 42.64 -11.70
N ASN A 10 -26.19 42.84 -12.42
CA ASN A 10 -27.11 41.77 -12.87
C ASN A 10 -26.51 40.90 -14.00
N ALA A 11 -25.69 41.47 -14.88
CA ALA A 11 -24.95 40.69 -15.87
C ALA A 11 -23.84 39.85 -15.22
N ALA A 12 -23.23 40.35 -14.14
CA ALA A 12 -22.25 39.60 -13.37
C ALA A 12 -22.87 38.41 -12.60
N THR A 13 -24.12 38.50 -12.15
CA THR A 13 -24.88 37.38 -11.57
C THR A 13 -25.43 36.41 -12.63
N LEU A 14 -25.69 36.87 -13.85
CA LEU A 14 -26.03 36.00 -15.00
C LEU A 14 -24.85 35.18 -15.54
N LEU A 15 -23.63 35.37 -15.02
CA LEU A 15 -22.39 34.75 -15.50
C LEU A 15 -21.95 33.49 -14.72
N CYS A 16 -22.78 32.97 -13.80
CA CYS A 16 -22.79 31.64 -13.14
C CYS A 16 -23.25 31.83 -11.68
N PRO A 17 -24.57 31.82 -11.39
CA PRO A 17 -25.06 31.88 -10.00
C PRO A 17 -24.57 30.68 -9.16
N ASP A 18 -24.23 29.58 -9.82
CA ASP A 18 -23.79 28.34 -9.18
C ASP A 18 -22.32 28.36 -8.73
N LEU A 19 -21.51 29.38 -9.08
CA LEU A 19 -20.08 29.34 -8.78
C LEU A 19 -19.79 29.31 -7.27
N GLU A 20 -20.43 30.20 -6.51
CA GLU A 20 -20.25 30.30 -5.06
C GLU A 20 -20.78 29.03 -4.37
N GLU A 21 -21.95 28.54 -4.78
CA GLU A 21 -22.59 27.35 -4.21
C GLU A 21 -21.82 26.06 -4.54
N ASN A 22 -21.34 25.92 -5.78
CA ASN A 22 -20.50 24.81 -6.21
C ASN A 22 -19.14 24.85 -5.51
N THR A 23 -18.57 26.04 -5.30
CA THR A 23 -17.32 26.19 -4.53
C THR A 23 -17.50 25.75 -3.08
N GLN A 24 -18.60 26.14 -2.42
CA GLN A 24 -18.92 25.66 -1.07
C GLN A 24 -19.14 24.14 -1.02
N THR A 25 -19.77 23.57 -2.05
CA THR A 25 -19.96 22.13 -2.17
C THR A 25 -18.62 21.39 -2.31
N LEU A 26 -17.74 21.90 -3.17
CA LEU A 26 -16.37 21.40 -3.33
C LEU A 26 -15.58 21.51 -2.01
N GLN A 27 -15.69 22.62 -1.30
CA GLN A 27 -15.04 22.84 -0.01
C GLN A 27 -15.42 21.75 1.00
N ARG A 28 -16.72 21.47 1.15
CA ARG A 28 -17.20 20.41 2.06
C ARG A 28 -16.63 19.05 1.71
N LYS A 29 -16.57 18.72 0.41
CA LYS A 29 -16.02 17.45 -0.06
C LYS A 29 -14.50 17.35 0.17
N ILE A 30 -13.76 18.45 0.00
CA ILE A 30 -12.33 18.48 0.30
C ILE A 30 -12.06 18.30 1.79
N GLU A 31 -12.88 18.89 2.67
CA GLU A 31 -12.73 18.66 4.13
C GLU A 31 -13.01 17.20 4.53
N LEU A 32 -13.93 16.53 3.84
CA LEU A 32 -14.14 15.08 4.00
C LEU A 32 -12.92 14.29 3.52
N LEU A 33 -12.38 14.59 2.34
CA LEU A 33 -11.15 13.96 1.82
C LEU A 33 -9.94 14.21 2.72
N LYS A 34 -9.79 15.41 3.29
CA LYS A 34 -8.73 15.73 4.27
C LYS A 34 -8.86 14.85 5.51
N SER A 35 -10.07 14.72 6.05
CA SER A 35 -10.34 13.86 7.20
C SER A 35 -10.01 12.40 6.88
N ARG A 36 -10.47 11.90 5.73
CA ARG A 36 -10.19 10.54 5.26
C ARG A 36 -8.69 10.30 5.05
N LYS A 37 -7.98 11.27 4.49
CA LYS A 37 -6.53 11.23 4.33
C LYS A 37 -5.82 11.08 5.67
N VAL A 38 -6.26 11.81 6.70
CA VAL A 38 -5.69 11.71 8.05
C VAL A 38 -5.88 10.30 8.61
N ASP A 39 -7.08 9.73 8.49
CA ASP A 39 -7.36 8.37 8.94
C ASP A 39 -6.48 7.33 8.22
N VAL A 40 -6.42 7.41 6.88
CA VAL A 40 -5.56 6.54 6.08
C VAL A 40 -4.08 6.71 6.47
N GLN A 41 -3.61 7.94 6.68
CA GLN A 41 -2.23 8.19 7.11
C GLN A 41 -1.95 7.66 8.52
N ALA A 42 -2.90 7.74 9.45
CA ALA A 42 -2.77 7.17 10.78
C ALA A 42 -2.66 5.64 10.71
N ASP A 43 -3.51 4.99 9.92
CA ASP A 43 -3.44 3.55 9.68
C ASP A 43 -2.09 3.14 9.06
N LEU A 44 -1.57 3.96 8.13
CA LEU A 44 -0.27 3.75 7.49
C LEU A 44 0.93 3.91 8.45
N GLN A 45 0.85 4.80 9.44
CA GLN A 45 1.94 4.98 10.43
C GLN A 45 1.99 3.85 11.45
N ASN A 46 0.83 3.28 11.79
CA ASN A 46 0.72 2.24 12.81
C ASN A 46 1.15 0.85 12.32
N ALA A 47 1.30 0.64 11.01
CA ALA A 47 1.39 -0.71 10.44
C ALA A 47 2.80 -1.21 10.09
N GLY A 48 3.81 -0.35 9.89
CA GLY A 48 5.17 -0.79 9.48
C GLY A 48 5.24 -1.62 8.17
N LYS A 49 4.14 -1.74 7.43
CA LYS A 49 3.97 -2.56 6.21
C LYS A 49 4.20 -1.73 4.95
N LYS A 50 4.63 -2.39 3.86
CA LYS A 50 4.76 -1.76 2.54
C LYS A 50 3.39 -1.43 1.96
N ARG A 51 3.23 -0.16 1.58
CA ARG A 51 1.98 0.41 1.04
C ARG A 51 1.76 -0.07 -0.38
N LYS A 52 0.49 -0.18 -0.80
CA LYS A 52 0.20 -0.36 -2.22
C LYS A 52 0.43 0.94 -2.98
N ARG A 53 0.82 0.81 -4.24
CA ARG A 53 0.95 1.96 -5.15
C ARG A 53 -0.36 2.74 -5.27
N GLU A 54 -1.50 2.06 -5.34
CA GLU A 54 -2.82 2.71 -5.42
C GLU A 54 -3.09 3.67 -4.24
N VAL A 55 -2.59 3.34 -3.04
CA VAL A 55 -2.73 4.18 -1.84
C VAL A 55 -1.76 5.35 -1.87
N GLU A 56 -0.52 5.15 -2.34
CA GLU A 56 0.45 6.23 -2.52
C GLU A 56 -0.02 7.24 -3.58
N ASP A 57 -0.48 6.74 -4.73
CA ASP A 57 -1.02 7.54 -5.82
C ASP A 57 -2.25 8.33 -5.35
N TRP A 58 -3.14 7.69 -4.59
CA TRP A 58 -4.30 8.36 -3.99
C TRP A 58 -3.89 9.49 -3.05
N LEU A 59 -2.93 9.26 -2.14
CA LEU A 59 -2.45 10.31 -1.22
C LEU A 59 -1.85 11.51 -1.94
N ILE A 60 -1.08 11.27 -3.02
CA ILE A 60 -0.50 12.32 -3.85
C ILE A 60 -1.62 13.11 -4.55
N ASN A 61 -2.60 12.41 -5.12
CA ASN A 61 -3.71 13.06 -5.83
C ASN A 61 -4.62 13.89 -4.91
N VAL A 62 -4.86 13.42 -3.69
CA VAL A 62 -5.58 14.18 -2.66
C VAL A 62 -4.80 15.43 -2.26
N GLU A 63 -3.49 15.34 -2.05
CA GLU A 63 -2.66 16.51 -1.72
C GLU A 63 -2.66 17.55 -2.86
N ASN A 64 -2.55 17.09 -4.10
CA ASN A 64 -2.62 17.95 -5.27
C ASN A 64 -3.99 18.65 -5.36
N ASN A 65 -5.09 17.95 -5.08
CA ASN A 65 -6.43 18.56 -5.07
C ASN A 65 -6.62 19.56 -3.92
N ILE A 66 -6.06 19.31 -2.73
CA ILE A 66 -6.10 20.25 -1.62
C ILE A 66 -5.36 21.55 -1.99
N THR A 67 -4.11 21.42 -2.49
CA THR A 67 -3.29 22.58 -2.87
C THR A 67 -3.87 23.35 -4.05
N GLU A 68 -4.46 22.64 -5.02
CA GLU A 68 -5.15 23.28 -6.14
C GLU A 68 -6.39 24.05 -5.68
N PHE A 69 -7.14 23.51 -4.72
CA PHE A 69 -8.33 24.18 -4.18
C PHE A 69 -7.97 25.42 -3.37
N GLU A 70 -6.91 25.38 -2.57
CA GLU A 70 -6.39 26.57 -1.88
C GLU A 70 -6.03 27.69 -2.87
N THR A 71 -5.44 27.32 -4.01
CA THR A 71 -5.15 28.26 -5.09
C THR A 71 -6.44 28.81 -5.70
N LEU A 72 -7.42 27.94 -5.97
CA LEU A 72 -8.73 28.31 -6.52
C LEU A 72 -9.50 29.25 -5.59
N GLU A 73 -9.51 29.01 -4.28
CA GLU A 73 -10.14 29.91 -3.29
C GLU A 73 -9.50 31.30 -3.32
N GLN A 74 -8.18 31.39 -3.41
CA GLN A 74 -7.48 32.67 -3.56
C GLN A 74 -7.85 33.38 -4.86
N GLU A 75 -7.92 32.65 -5.97
CA GLU A 75 -8.32 33.19 -7.28
C GLU A 75 -9.77 33.70 -7.27
N ILE A 76 -10.70 32.98 -6.62
CA ILE A 76 -12.10 33.40 -6.46
C ILE A 76 -12.20 34.66 -5.60
N GLN A 77 -11.47 34.73 -4.48
CA GLN A 77 -11.40 35.93 -3.65
C GLN A 77 -10.84 37.14 -4.43
N CYS A 78 -9.95 36.88 -5.40
CA CYS A 78 -9.40 37.85 -6.33
C CYS A 78 -10.15 37.95 -7.67
N SER A 79 -11.48 37.74 -7.66
CA SER A 79 -12.37 37.67 -8.83
C SER A 79 -12.21 38.75 -9.91
N ARG A 80 -11.61 39.91 -9.60
CA ARG A 80 -11.31 40.98 -10.57
C ARG A 80 -10.24 40.60 -11.61
N PHE A 81 -9.40 39.61 -11.32
CA PHE A 81 -8.25 39.24 -12.16
C PHE A 81 -8.47 37.96 -12.96
N TYR A 82 -9.51 37.19 -12.64
CA TYR A 82 -9.74 35.85 -13.19
C TYR A 82 -11.09 35.78 -13.88
N SER A 83 -11.15 35.00 -14.97
CA SER A 83 -12.39 34.78 -15.71
C SER A 83 -13.33 33.90 -14.90
N ARG A 84 -14.55 34.38 -14.59
CA ARG A 84 -15.57 33.61 -13.86
C ARG A 84 -15.89 32.28 -14.55
N GLN A 85 -15.95 32.28 -15.88
CA GLN A 85 -16.19 31.05 -16.64
C GLN A 85 -15.06 30.03 -16.44
N LYS A 86 -13.79 30.47 -16.50
CA LYS A 86 -12.65 29.57 -16.23
C LYS A 86 -12.63 29.05 -14.81
N LEU A 87 -13.02 29.87 -13.83
CA LEU A 87 -13.17 29.45 -12.43
C LEU A 87 -14.28 28.40 -12.29
N ALA A 88 -15.42 28.61 -12.96
CA ALA A 88 -16.54 27.65 -12.95
C ALA A 88 -16.15 26.30 -13.56
N GLU A 89 -15.48 26.31 -14.72
CA GLU A 89 -14.95 25.09 -15.35
C GLU A 89 -13.97 24.35 -14.42
N ARG A 90 -13.13 25.10 -13.69
CA ARG A 90 -12.17 24.54 -12.73
C ARG A 90 -12.85 23.93 -11.50
N VAL A 91 -13.85 24.60 -10.93
CA VAL A 91 -14.67 24.07 -9.83
C VAL A 91 -15.37 22.78 -10.26
N GLU A 92 -15.96 22.75 -11.45
CA GLU A 92 -16.65 21.55 -11.95
C GLU A 92 -15.69 20.39 -12.15
N ARG A 93 -14.52 20.65 -12.76
CA ARG A 93 -13.48 19.62 -12.95
C ARG A 93 -13.01 19.06 -11.60
N MET A 94 -12.62 19.92 -10.67
CA MET A 94 -12.15 19.48 -9.35
C MET A 94 -13.24 18.75 -8.58
N THR A 95 -14.50 19.14 -8.73
CA THR A 95 -15.62 18.41 -8.12
C THR A 95 -15.70 16.97 -8.60
N LYS A 96 -15.46 16.72 -9.90
CA LYS A 96 -15.41 15.36 -10.46
C LYS A 96 -14.22 14.58 -9.91
N GLU A 97 -13.03 15.17 -9.94
CA GLU A 97 -11.79 14.55 -9.44
C GLU A 97 -11.91 14.18 -7.95
N VAL A 98 -12.47 15.06 -7.13
CA VAL A 98 -12.73 14.82 -5.71
C VAL A 98 -13.75 13.70 -5.48
N MET A 99 -14.78 13.57 -6.32
CA MET A 99 -15.72 12.44 -6.21
C MET A 99 -15.06 11.11 -6.60
N GLU A 100 -14.23 11.09 -7.64
CA GLU A 100 -13.49 9.89 -8.03
C GLU A 100 -12.50 9.45 -6.92
N LEU A 101 -11.83 10.41 -6.28
CA LEU A 101 -10.95 10.13 -5.15
C LEU A 101 -11.72 9.64 -3.92
N ASP A 102 -12.91 10.15 -3.66
CA ASP A 102 -13.77 9.70 -2.56
C ASP A 102 -14.17 8.22 -2.76
N GLU A 103 -14.57 7.84 -3.98
CA GLU A 103 -14.87 6.45 -4.34
C GLU A 103 -13.65 5.53 -4.22
N GLN A 104 -12.46 6.00 -4.59
CA GLN A 104 -11.21 5.24 -4.46
C GLN A 104 -10.74 5.08 -3.01
N SER A 105 -11.30 5.85 -2.07
CA SER A 105 -10.88 5.86 -0.66
C SER A 105 -11.34 4.63 0.13
N ASP A 106 -12.17 3.76 -0.46
CA ASP A 106 -12.67 2.52 0.17
C ASP A 106 -11.62 1.39 0.13
N PHE A 107 -10.63 1.47 -0.77
CA PHE A 107 -9.54 0.50 -0.94
C PHE A 107 -10.00 -0.96 -0.72
N PRO A 108 -10.80 -1.54 -1.63
CA PRO A 108 -11.43 -2.84 -1.43
C PRO A 108 -10.43 -4.00 -1.25
N GLY A 109 -9.18 -3.82 -1.68
CA GLY A 109 -8.09 -4.78 -1.43
C GLY A 109 -7.23 -4.46 -0.20
N GLY A 110 -7.63 -3.50 0.64
CA GLY A 110 -6.86 -3.01 1.79
C GLY A 110 -5.74 -2.02 1.44
N LEU A 111 -5.25 -1.31 2.46
CA LEU A 111 -4.26 -0.22 2.36
C LEU A 111 -2.81 -0.69 2.12
N PHE A 112 -2.56 -1.97 2.37
CA PHE A 112 -1.23 -2.57 2.32
C PHE A 112 -1.23 -3.67 1.29
N LEU A 113 -0.06 -3.96 0.71
CA LEU A 113 0.07 -5.19 -0.07
C LEU A 113 -0.32 -6.35 0.84
N GLU A 114 -1.23 -7.22 0.39
CA GLU A 114 -1.45 -8.52 1.01
C GLU A 114 -0.14 -9.30 0.90
N VAL A 115 0.74 -9.06 1.86
CA VAL A 115 1.70 -10.04 2.30
C VAL A 115 0.90 -10.90 3.24
N ASP A 116 0.69 -12.15 2.82
CA ASP A 116 0.13 -13.26 3.60
C ASP A 116 0.16 -12.95 5.11
N GLU A 117 -1.02 -12.77 5.69
CA GLU A 117 -1.22 -12.35 7.08
C GLU A 117 -0.62 -13.33 8.11
N SER A 118 -0.06 -14.46 7.67
CA SER A 118 0.71 -15.34 8.53
C SER A 118 2.11 -14.83 8.92
N ILE A 119 2.65 -13.77 8.29
CA ILE A 119 4.08 -13.40 8.46
C ILE A 119 4.31 -11.96 8.97
N GLY A 120 3.34 -11.05 8.81
CA GLY A 120 3.54 -9.63 9.11
C GLY A 120 3.54 -9.22 10.59
N GLN A 121 3.41 -10.17 11.53
CA GLN A 121 3.25 -9.88 12.95
C GLN A 121 4.27 -10.61 13.82
N LEU A 122 5.56 -10.46 13.51
CA LEU A 122 6.62 -10.64 14.49
C LEU A 122 7.71 -9.56 14.31
N MET A 123 7.36 -8.39 14.83
CA MET A 123 8.25 -7.46 15.53
C MET A 123 9.47 -6.93 14.74
N LEU A 124 9.30 -5.70 14.26
CA LEU A 124 10.39 -4.72 14.24
C LEU A 124 10.85 -4.46 15.68
N THR A 125 11.74 -5.30 16.20
CA THR A 125 12.59 -4.94 17.34
C THR A 125 14.02 -5.35 17.04
N PRO A 126 14.99 -4.42 17.11
CA PRO A 126 16.38 -4.76 17.34
C PRO A 126 16.47 -5.65 18.59
N PRO A 127 17.37 -6.64 18.60
CA PRO A 127 17.27 -7.78 19.49
C PRO A 127 17.41 -7.34 20.96
N HIS A 128 16.37 -7.60 21.76
CA HIS A 128 16.55 -7.92 23.18
C HIS A 128 17.12 -9.34 23.35
N ASN A 129 17.71 -9.90 22.29
CA ASN A 129 18.17 -11.27 22.23
C ASN A 129 19.64 -11.30 22.66
N GLY A 130 19.94 -12.08 23.69
CA GLY A 130 21.28 -12.15 24.27
C GLY A 130 22.35 -12.62 23.27
N GLN A 131 23.61 -12.51 23.66
CA GLN A 131 24.81 -12.83 22.84
C GLN A 131 24.71 -14.14 22.05
N ALA A 132 24.10 -15.18 22.63
CA ALA A 132 23.91 -16.47 21.98
C ALA A 132 23.03 -16.42 20.72
N PHE A 133 22.02 -15.53 20.67
CA PHE A 133 21.17 -15.37 19.50
C PHE A 133 21.93 -14.77 18.32
N LEU A 134 22.74 -13.74 18.58
CA LEU A 134 23.59 -13.11 17.56
C LEU A 134 24.62 -14.10 17.02
N GLN A 135 25.25 -14.87 17.90
CA GLN A 135 26.22 -15.88 17.47
C GLN A 135 25.58 -16.98 16.61
N ASN A 136 24.42 -17.49 17.01
CA ASN A 136 23.69 -18.48 16.20
C ASN A 136 23.22 -17.89 14.85
N PHE A 137 22.89 -16.60 14.82
CA PHE A 137 22.55 -15.91 13.57
C PHE A 137 23.77 -15.83 12.65
N ASP A 138 24.93 -15.43 13.17
CA ASP A 138 26.17 -15.33 12.40
C ASP A 138 26.56 -16.70 11.79
N ASP A 139 26.41 -17.79 12.56
CA ASP A 139 26.67 -19.15 12.07
C ASP A 139 25.71 -19.56 10.94
N ILE A 140 24.42 -19.24 11.07
CA ILE A 140 23.42 -19.47 10.02
C ILE A 140 23.74 -18.62 8.79
N TRP A 141 24.09 -17.35 8.99
CA TRP A 141 24.40 -16.42 7.91
C TRP A 141 25.63 -16.88 7.11
N ALA A 142 26.70 -17.28 7.81
CA ALA A 142 27.89 -17.86 7.18
C ALA A 142 27.54 -19.11 6.37
N SER A 143 26.67 -19.98 6.92
CA SER A 143 26.23 -21.19 6.24
C SER A 143 25.37 -20.90 5.00
N LEU A 144 24.51 -19.88 5.05
CA LEU A 144 23.69 -19.46 3.90
C LEU A 144 24.53 -18.89 2.74
N MET A 145 25.70 -18.34 3.04
CA MET A 145 26.61 -17.79 2.02
C MET A 145 27.48 -18.85 1.34
N ASP A 146 27.60 -20.05 1.92
CA ASP A 146 28.35 -21.17 1.35
C ASP A 146 27.50 -21.97 0.36
N ASP A 147 27.85 -21.90 -0.93
CA ASP A 147 27.15 -22.59 -2.01
C ASP A 147 27.22 -24.13 -1.92
N ASN A 148 28.09 -24.69 -1.06
CA ASN A 148 28.15 -26.13 -0.81
C ASN A 148 27.10 -26.62 0.20
N ILE A 149 26.45 -25.71 0.93
CA ILE A 149 25.45 -26.02 1.94
C ILE A 149 24.06 -25.90 1.32
N LEU A 150 23.36 -27.03 1.20
CA LEU A 150 22.02 -27.08 0.61
C LEU A 150 20.88 -26.94 1.65
N SER A 151 21.16 -27.23 2.93
CA SER A 151 20.12 -27.25 3.97
C SER A 151 20.69 -26.96 5.35
N ILE A 152 19.96 -26.17 6.15
CA ILE A 152 20.31 -25.82 7.53
C ILE A 152 19.17 -26.23 8.46
N GLY A 153 19.50 -26.93 9.55
CA GLY A 153 18.54 -27.34 10.58
C GLY A 153 18.77 -26.61 11.90
N ILE A 154 17.73 -25.98 12.45
CA ILE A 154 17.77 -25.33 13.77
C ILE A 154 17.02 -26.20 14.79
N TYR A 155 17.71 -26.66 15.83
CA TYR A 155 17.16 -27.57 16.84
C TYR A 155 17.40 -27.05 18.27
N GLY A 156 16.64 -27.59 19.24
CA GLY A 156 16.70 -27.17 20.65
C GLY A 156 15.35 -27.26 21.36
N MET A 157 15.33 -26.98 22.67
CA MET A 157 14.11 -27.02 23.50
C MET A 157 12.99 -26.12 22.97
N GLY A 158 11.74 -26.42 23.35
CA GLY A 158 10.59 -25.56 23.01
C GLY A 158 10.75 -24.16 23.60
N GLY A 159 10.23 -23.14 22.90
CA GLY A 159 10.22 -21.75 23.40
C GLY A 159 11.55 -20.97 23.32
N VAL A 160 12.65 -21.59 22.90
CA VAL A 160 13.98 -20.94 22.83
C VAL A 160 14.16 -19.97 21.65
N GLY A 161 13.13 -19.71 20.85
CA GLY A 161 13.18 -18.75 19.74
C GLY A 161 13.77 -19.29 18.42
N LYS A 162 13.74 -20.61 18.16
CA LYS A 162 14.24 -21.20 16.90
C LYS A 162 13.56 -20.62 15.66
N THR A 163 12.24 -20.55 15.67
CA THR A 163 11.44 -19.97 14.58
C THR A 163 11.73 -18.46 14.46
N THR A 164 11.93 -17.77 15.58
CA THR A 164 12.33 -16.37 15.61
C THR A 164 13.68 -16.14 14.93
N LEU A 165 14.65 -17.02 15.16
CA LEU A 165 15.96 -16.97 14.53
C LEU A 165 15.88 -17.22 13.01
N ALA A 166 15.12 -18.23 12.58
CA ALA A 166 14.89 -18.51 11.16
C ALA A 166 14.23 -17.34 10.43
N MET A 167 13.24 -16.70 11.06
CA MET A 167 12.55 -15.55 10.53
C MET A 167 13.46 -14.32 10.44
N HIS A 168 14.32 -14.11 11.44
CA HIS A 168 15.32 -13.04 11.37
C HIS A 168 16.29 -13.25 10.20
N ALA A 169 16.73 -14.48 9.94
CA ALA A 169 17.54 -14.81 8.76
C ALA A 169 16.79 -14.55 7.45
N HIS A 170 15.52 -14.96 7.36
CA HIS A 170 14.66 -14.69 6.21
C HIS A 170 14.56 -13.19 5.88
N ASP A 171 14.31 -12.34 6.88
CA ASP A 171 14.14 -10.91 6.66
C ASP A 171 15.44 -10.23 6.18
N ASN A 172 16.59 -10.73 6.64
CA ASN A 172 17.88 -10.28 6.13
C ASN A 172 18.12 -10.78 4.69
N LEU A 173 17.76 -12.04 4.38
CA LEU A 173 17.87 -12.60 3.03
C LEU A 173 17.04 -11.83 2.00
N LEU A 174 15.86 -11.31 2.36
CA LEU A 174 15.04 -10.48 1.47
C LEU A 174 15.76 -9.22 0.98
N ASN A 175 16.71 -8.71 1.77
CA ASN A 175 17.51 -7.52 1.45
C ASN A 175 18.86 -7.88 0.81
N GLU A 176 19.22 -9.16 0.74
CA GLU A 176 20.49 -9.63 0.20
C GLU A 176 20.42 -9.76 -1.33
N PRO A 177 21.25 -9.01 -2.09
CA PRO A 177 21.21 -9.05 -3.56
C PRO A 177 21.40 -10.44 -4.16
N LYS A 178 22.20 -11.31 -3.52
CA LYS A 178 22.43 -12.70 -3.98
C LYS A 178 21.14 -13.51 -4.12
N PHE A 179 20.13 -13.23 -3.30
CA PHE A 179 18.89 -13.99 -3.23
C PHE A 179 17.66 -13.18 -3.67
N SER A 180 17.87 -12.00 -4.26
CA SER A 180 16.79 -11.09 -4.62
C SER A 180 15.74 -11.76 -5.52
N GLY A 181 14.48 -11.78 -5.06
CA GLY A 181 13.37 -12.41 -5.78
C GLY A 181 13.26 -13.93 -5.66
N HIS A 182 14.14 -14.58 -4.90
CA HIS A 182 14.23 -16.04 -4.78
C HIS A 182 14.18 -16.56 -3.33
N VAL A 183 13.69 -15.74 -2.38
CA VAL A 183 13.50 -16.12 -0.97
C VAL A 183 12.01 -16.35 -0.72
N TYR A 184 11.67 -17.55 -0.23
CA TYR A 184 10.29 -17.96 0.04
C TYR A 184 10.18 -18.54 1.45
N TRP A 185 9.13 -18.14 2.18
CA TRP A 185 8.81 -18.69 3.50
C TRP A 185 7.57 -19.57 3.41
N ILE A 186 7.69 -20.83 3.85
CA ILE A 186 6.61 -21.82 3.78
C ILE A 186 6.51 -22.53 5.12
N THR A 187 5.30 -22.55 5.69
CA THR A 187 5.04 -23.20 6.97
C THR A 187 4.43 -24.59 6.76
N VAL A 188 5.08 -25.62 7.32
CA VAL A 188 4.57 -27.00 7.26
C VAL A 188 4.04 -27.39 8.64
N SER A 189 2.73 -27.63 8.74
CA SER A 189 2.10 -28.12 9.97
C SER A 189 2.41 -29.59 10.22
N GLN A 190 2.22 -30.05 11.46
CA GLN A 190 2.38 -31.48 11.79
C GLN A 190 1.39 -32.35 10.99
N GLU A 191 0.16 -31.87 10.82
CA GLU A 191 -0.84 -32.41 9.90
C GLU A 191 -0.61 -31.81 8.51
N PHE A 192 0.40 -32.28 7.78
CA PHE A 192 0.64 -31.88 6.39
C PHE A 192 0.28 -33.00 5.40
N SER A 193 -0.04 -32.61 4.16
CA SER A 193 -0.09 -33.50 3.02
C SER A 193 0.89 -33.02 1.94
N ILE A 194 1.41 -33.94 1.14
CA ILE A 194 2.33 -33.61 0.04
C ILE A 194 1.65 -32.67 -0.95
N HIS A 195 0.40 -32.97 -1.32
CA HIS A 195 -0.42 -32.08 -2.14
C HIS A 195 -0.51 -30.65 -1.56
N LYS A 196 -0.78 -30.50 -0.26
CA LYS A 196 -0.87 -29.18 0.37
C LYS A 196 0.47 -28.44 0.30
N LEU A 197 1.57 -29.12 0.67
CA LEU A 197 2.90 -28.53 0.61
C LEU A 197 3.27 -28.07 -0.81
N GLN A 198 3.02 -28.90 -1.81
CA GLN A 198 3.29 -28.55 -3.22
C GLN A 198 2.42 -27.38 -3.69
N SER A 199 1.17 -27.32 -3.24
CA SER A 199 0.27 -26.20 -3.51
C SER A 199 0.76 -24.91 -2.85
N ASP A 200 1.20 -24.98 -1.59
CA ASP A 200 1.73 -23.83 -0.85
C ASP A 200 3.03 -23.31 -1.51
N ILE A 201 3.91 -24.21 -1.97
CA ILE A 201 5.11 -23.86 -2.76
C ILE A 201 4.70 -23.21 -4.09
N ALA A 202 3.76 -23.80 -4.82
CA ALA A 202 3.30 -23.26 -6.11
C ALA A 202 2.75 -21.84 -5.97
N GLN A 203 1.94 -21.61 -4.94
CA GLN A 203 1.36 -20.32 -4.63
C GLN A 203 2.44 -19.29 -4.27
N ALA A 204 3.43 -19.66 -3.45
CA ALA A 204 4.56 -18.79 -3.12
C ALA A 204 5.35 -18.37 -4.37
N LEU A 205 5.44 -19.27 -5.36
CA LEU A 205 6.09 -19.05 -6.65
C LEU A 205 5.20 -18.37 -7.69
N LYS A 206 3.92 -18.09 -7.37
CA LYS A 206 2.90 -17.56 -8.28
C LYS A 206 2.72 -18.41 -9.54
N LEU A 207 2.84 -19.73 -9.39
CA LEU A 207 2.60 -20.70 -10.46
C LEU A 207 1.12 -21.10 -10.43
N ASP A 208 0.44 -20.97 -11.56
CA ASP A 208 -0.94 -21.44 -11.72
C ASP A 208 -0.94 -22.90 -12.17
N PHE A 209 -1.14 -23.81 -11.21
CA PHE A 209 -1.39 -25.21 -11.51
C PHE A 209 -2.90 -25.45 -11.48
N SER A 210 -3.49 -25.68 -12.66
CA SER A 210 -4.91 -25.96 -12.82
C SER A 210 -5.38 -27.06 -11.85
N CYS A 211 -6.45 -26.78 -11.09
CA CYS A 211 -7.07 -27.69 -10.14
C CYS A 211 -7.35 -29.07 -10.77
N GLY A 212 -6.63 -30.11 -10.32
CA GLY A 212 -6.75 -31.49 -10.84
C GLY A 212 -5.44 -32.20 -11.21
N SER A 213 -4.28 -31.61 -10.95
CA SER A 213 -2.98 -32.26 -11.19
C SER A 213 -2.64 -33.31 -10.12
N ASP A 214 -2.22 -34.49 -10.56
CA ASP A 214 -1.62 -35.56 -9.73
C ASP A 214 -0.38 -35.01 -8.98
N GLU A 215 -0.19 -35.38 -7.70
CA GLU A 215 0.95 -34.97 -6.85
C GLU A 215 2.29 -35.19 -7.57
N LYS A 216 2.39 -36.25 -8.38
CA LYS A 216 3.60 -36.54 -9.19
C LYS A 216 3.81 -35.55 -10.32
N LYS A 217 2.73 -35.08 -10.95
CA LYS A 217 2.78 -34.07 -12.01
C LYS A 217 3.16 -32.70 -11.43
N MET A 218 2.57 -32.32 -10.29
CA MET A 218 2.90 -31.07 -9.61
C MET A 218 4.36 -31.07 -9.12
N ALA A 219 4.84 -32.20 -8.56
CA ALA A 219 6.26 -32.37 -8.21
C ALA A 219 7.19 -32.16 -9.42
N ALA A 220 6.87 -32.77 -10.57
CA ALA A 220 7.67 -32.65 -11.77
C ALA A 220 7.68 -31.22 -12.33
N GLN A 221 6.54 -30.52 -12.27
CA GLN A 221 6.44 -29.12 -12.69
C GLN A 221 7.24 -28.19 -11.80
N LEU A 222 7.15 -28.37 -10.48
CA LEU A 222 7.99 -27.64 -9.53
C LEU A 222 9.47 -27.89 -9.79
N PHE A 223 9.87 -29.15 -9.99
CA PHE A 223 11.27 -29.48 -10.30
C PHE A 223 11.78 -28.84 -11.58
N GLN A 224 10.94 -28.67 -12.61
CA GLN A 224 11.34 -28.01 -13.86
C GLN A 224 11.42 -26.48 -13.75
N THR A 225 10.87 -25.90 -12.69
CA THR A 225 10.88 -24.44 -12.48
C THR A 225 12.22 -23.97 -11.91
N PHE A 226 13.05 -24.88 -11.40
CA PHE A 226 14.37 -24.65 -10.81
C PHE A 226 15.46 -25.41 -11.56
#